data_AF-A0A4W6FBX5-F1
#
_entry.id   AF-A0A4W6FBX5-F1
#
_cell.length_a   1.000
_cell.length_b   1.000
_cell.length_c   1.000
_cell.angle_alpha   90.00
_cell.angle_beta   90.00
_cell.angle_gamma   90.00
#
_symmetry.space_group_name_H-M   'P 1'
#
loop_
_entity.id
_entity.type
_entity.pdbx_description
1 polymer ?
#
loop_
_entity_poly.entity_id
_entity_poly.type
_entity_poly.pdbx_seq_one_letter_code
_entity_poly.pdbx_strand_id
1 'polypeptide(L)'
;MLIIFHLLLLFRAGQCNNDAPTLETKIVGVGGDVNLTCTREKSDYSANLFWVRLVSGNLPEFLGGTYAFDYDGVNEIPRITAKQEPGTFLLRITKTELSDTGLYYCIKVDLLDMTFLNQTFLRIKGPEPDITAIVQVPPSDPVHPGDSVTLQCSVLSDSEKKMCPGDHSVYWFRAGSDESHPSLIYTHRNSSDHCEENREAHSLQKCVYNFPKTVSSSDSGTYYCAVATCGEIIFGNGTKLDIEGKCGTFLYNS
;
A
#
# COMPACT_ATOMS: atom_id res chain seq x y z
N MET A 1 -7.45 14.65 24.22
CA MET A 1 -8.22 13.39 24.24
C MET A 1 -7.98 12.48 23.03
N LEU A 2 -7.74 12.99 21.81
CA LEU A 2 -7.41 12.12 20.66
C LEU A 2 -6.02 11.44 20.75
N ILE A 3 -5.04 12.07 21.39
CA ILE A 3 -3.67 11.53 21.51
C ILE A 3 -3.63 10.25 22.36
N ILE A 4 -4.50 10.15 23.38
CA ILE A 4 -4.61 8.96 24.23
C ILE A 4 -5.18 7.78 23.43
N PHE A 5 -6.10 8.04 22.49
CA PHE A 5 -6.68 7.01 21.63
C PHE A 5 -5.65 6.45 20.63
N HIS A 6 -4.77 7.29 20.08
CA HIS A 6 -3.66 6.83 19.24
C HIS A 6 -2.56 6.11 20.03
N LEU A 7 -2.28 6.52 21.27
CA LEU A 7 -1.36 5.80 22.14
C LEU A 7 -1.92 4.43 22.59
N LEU A 8 -3.23 4.32 22.85
CA LEU A 8 -3.88 3.05 23.19
C LEU A 8 -3.87 2.05 22.01
N LEU A 9 -3.88 2.53 20.76
CA LEU A 9 -3.68 1.69 19.57
C LEU A 9 -2.23 1.21 19.40
N LEU A 10 -1.25 1.95 19.94
CA LEU A 10 0.18 1.59 19.89
C LEU A 10 0.67 0.77 21.10
N PHE A 11 -0.07 0.75 22.22
CA PHE A 11 0.33 0.11 23.47
C PHE A 11 -0.03 -1.38 23.63
N ARG A 12 -0.38 -2.10 22.56
CA ARG A 12 -0.40 -3.59 22.58
C ARG A 12 0.88 -4.20 22.01
N ALA A 13 2.03 -3.70 22.45
CA ALA A 13 3.30 -4.42 22.40
C ALA A 13 3.60 -4.95 23.82
N GLY A 14 3.08 -6.13 24.18
CA GLY A 14 3.35 -6.67 25.51
C GLY A 14 2.56 -7.88 25.99
N GLN A 15 1.58 -8.38 25.24
CA GLN A 15 0.91 -9.67 25.54
C GLN A 15 0.44 -10.29 24.23
N CYS A 16 1.19 -11.28 23.73
CA CYS A 16 0.65 -12.24 22.77
C CYS A 16 -0.30 -13.16 23.55
N ASN A 17 -1.53 -12.69 23.77
CA ASN A 17 -2.61 -13.63 24.10
C ASN A 17 -2.84 -14.46 22.84
N ASN A 18 -2.83 -15.79 22.99
CA ASN A 18 -2.99 -16.76 21.90
C ASN A 18 -4.37 -16.74 21.22
N ASP A 19 -5.22 -15.76 21.52
CA ASP A 19 -6.56 -15.55 20.96
C ASP A 19 -6.66 -14.27 20.11
N ALA A 20 -5.53 -13.75 19.59
CA ALA A 20 -5.58 -12.67 18.62
C ALA A 20 -6.28 -13.16 17.34
N PRO A 21 -7.33 -12.48 16.85
CA PRO A 21 -7.99 -12.88 15.61
C PRO A 21 -6.98 -12.92 14.48
N THR A 22 -6.99 -13.99 13.71
CA THR A 22 -6.09 -14.14 12.56
C THR A 22 -6.45 -13.10 11.50
N LEU A 23 -5.47 -12.31 11.04
CA LEU A 23 -5.67 -11.36 9.95
C LEU A 23 -5.96 -12.12 8.65
N GLU A 24 -7.18 -12.01 8.15
CA GLU A 24 -7.56 -12.57 6.85
C GLU A 24 -7.27 -11.57 5.74
N THR A 25 -6.68 -12.02 4.62
CA THR A 25 -6.52 -11.17 3.43
C THR A 25 -7.52 -11.61 2.36
N LYS A 26 -8.35 -10.68 1.90
CA LYS A 26 -9.34 -10.92 0.84
C LYS A 26 -9.02 -10.02 -0.35
N ILE A 27 -8.94 -10.63 -1.54
CA ILE A 27 -8.59 -9.92 -2.79
C ILE A 27 -9.79 -9.95 -3.72
N VAL A 28 -10.22 -8.78 -4.19
CA VAL A 28 -11.36 -8.64 -5.11
C VAL A 28 -11.06 -7.61 -6.19
N GLY A 29 -11.60 -7.80 -7.40
CA GLY A 29 -11.47 -6.83 -8.49
C GLY A 29 -12.37 -5.61 -8.30
N VAL A 30 -12.01 -4.47 -8.91
CA VAL A 30 -12.89 -3.29 -9.00
C VAL A 30 -14.26 -3.69 -9.60
N GLY A 31 -15.33 -3.13 -9.04
CA GLY A 31 -16.71 -3.42 -9.44
C GLY A 31 -17.30 -4.71 -8.85
N GLY A 32 -16.49 -5.51 -8.14
CA GLY A 32 -16.97 -6.71 -7.45
C GLY A 32 -17.82 -6.42 -6.22
N ASP A 33 -18.48 -7.47 -5.71
CA ASP A 33 -19.22 -7.45 -4.44
C ASP A 33 -18.44 -8.24 -3.37
N VAL A 34 -18.40 -7.70 -2.16
CA VAL A 34 -17.70 -8.30 -1.02
C VAL A 34 -18.65 -8.43 0.15
N ASN A 35 -18.66 -9.62 0.74
CA ASN A 35 -19.29 -9.88 2.04
C ASN A 35 -18.20 -10.17 3.06
N LEU A 36 -18.20 -9.43 4.17
CA LEU A 36 -17.40 -9.68 5.36
C LEU A 36 -18.33 -10.08 6.49
N THR A 37 -17.99 -11.15 7.20
CA THR A 37 -18.85 -11.73 8.23
C THR A 37 -18.14 -11.73 9.57
N CYS A 38 -18.89 -11.48 10.62
CA CYS A 38 -18.41 -11.51 11.98
C CYS A 38 -19.35 -12.33 12.84
N THR A 39 -18.81 -13.33 13.55
CA THR A 39 -19.61 -14.17 14.43
C THR A 39 -20.29 -13.31 15.49
N ARG A 40 -21.62 -13.43 15.57
CA ARG A 40 -22.44 -12.77 16.58
C ARG A 40 -22.99 -13.82 17.52
N GLU A 41 -22.35 -13.96 18.67
CA GLU A 41 -22.90 -14.77 19.76
C GLU A 41 -24.09 -14.04 20.39
N LYS A 42 -25.25 -14.68 20.32
CA LYS A 42 -26.48 -14.18 20.92
C LYS A 42 -26.28 -14.06 22.43
N SER A 43 -26.62 -12.89 22.96
CA SER A 43 -26.55 -12.61 24.38
C SER A 43 -27.70 -11.69 24.78
N ASP A 44 -28.28 -11.91 25.94
CA ASP A 44 -29.31 -11.04 26.53
C ASP A 44 -28.70 -9.76 27.14
N TYR A 45 -27.37 -9.67 27.21
CA TYR A 45 -26.64 -8.49 27.68
C TYR A 45 -26.49 -7.42 26.60
N SER A 46 -26.36 -6.16 27.02
CA SER A 46 -26.20 -4.98 26.16
C SER A 46 -24.79 -4.85 25.55
N ALA A 47 -24.33 -5.89 24.85
CA ALA A 47 -23.13 -5.81 24.03
C ALA A 47 -23.49 -5.30 22.63
N ASN A 48 -22.61 -4.49 22.06
CA ASN A 48 -22.77 -3.94 20.71
C ASN A 48 -21.67 -4.48 19.81
N LEU A 49 -21.98 -4.65 18.53
CA LEU A 49 -21.02 -5.00 17.49
C LEU A 49 -20.94 -3.86 16.48
N PHE A 50 -19.74 -3.58 16.00
CA PHE A 50 -19.46 -2.48 15.08
C PHE A 50 -18.54 -2.92 13.95
N TRP A 51 -18.82 -2.44 12.74
CA TRP A 51 -17.88 -2.48 11.63
C TRP A 51 -17.14 -1.15 11.53
N VAL A 52 -15.81 -1.22 11.60
CA VAL A 52 -14.93 -0.04 11.49
C VAL A 52 -13.91 -0.29 10.39
N ARG A 53 -13.71 0.69 9.52
CA ARG A 53 -12.76 0.64 8.40
C ARG A 53 -11.62 1.62 8.61
N LEU A 54 -10.40 1.16 8.36
CA LEU A 54 -9.18 1.97 8.30
C LEU A 54 -8.60 1.90 6.89
N VAL A 55 -8.74 3.01 6.15
CA VAL A 55 -8.07 3.23 4.86
C VAL A 55 -6.82 4.05 5.11
N SER A 56 -5.70 3.67 4.47
CA SER A 56 -4.43 4.38 4.65
C SER A 56 -4.57 5.87 4.31
N GLY A 57 -4.05 6.74 5.18
CA GLY A 57 -4.12 8.19 5.04
C GLY A 57 -5.45 8.83 5.47
N ASN A 58 -6.46 8.04 5.85
CA ASN A 58 -7.75 8.51 6.33
C ASN A 58 -7.96 8.22 7.82
N LEU A 59 -8.90 8.93 8.45
CA LEU A 59 -9.36 8.61 9.80
C LEU A 59 -10.21 7.31 9.78
N PRO A 60 -10.26 6.55 10.90
CA PRO A 60 -11.16 5.41 11.02
C PRO A 60 -12.61 5.80 10.77
N GLU A 61 -13.32 4.98 10.00
CA GLU A 61 -14.70 5.22 9.61
C GLU A 61 -15.63 4.16 10.20
N PHE A 62 -16.77 4.60 10.70
CA PHE A 62 -17.83 3.73 11.18
C PHE A 62 -18.76 3.33 10.03
N LEU A 63 -18.87 2.02 9.77
CA LEU A 63 -19.68 1.51 8.65
C LEU A 63 -21.05 1.00 9.09
N GLY A 64 -21.24 0.74 10.38
CA GLY A 64 -22.52 0.29 10.92
C GLY A 64 -22.37 -0.41 12.26
N GLY A 65 -23.48 -0.45 13.01
CA GLY A 65 -23.52 -1.07 14.33
C GLY A 65 -24.79 -1.87 14.57
N THR A 66 -24.69 -2.84 15.47
CA THR A 66 -25.82 -3.69 15.87
C THR A 66 -25.67 -4.18 17.31
N TYR A 67 -26.71 -4.80 17.84
CA TYR A 67 -26.71 -5.39 19.18
C TYR A 67 -26.30 -6.87 19.14
N ALA A 68 -25.88 -7.41 20.29
CA ALA A 68 -25.65 -8.85 20.44
C ALA A 68 -26.96 -9.65 20.48
N PHE A 69 -28.07 -9.07 20.92
CA PHE A 69 -29.41 -9.65 20.76
C PHE A 69 -29.97 -9.41 19.35
N ASP A 70 -31.08 -10.07 19.02
CA ASP A 70 -31.69 -9.93 17.70
C ASP A 70 -32.23 -8.53 17.46
N TYR A 71 -31.79 -7.93 16.36
CA TYR A 71 -32.19 -6.61 15.95
C TYR A 71 -32.21 -6.53 14.43
N ASP A 72 -33.36 -6.15 13.88
CA ASP A 72 -33.59 -6.09 12.43
C ASP A 72 -33.12 -4.78 11.79
N GLY A 73 -32.35 -3.97 12.52
CA GLY A 73 -31.83 -2.72 11.99
C GLY A 73 -30.76 -2.95 10.92
N VAL A 74 -30.86 -2.12 9.88
CA VAL A 74 -29.92 -2.08 8.76
C VAL A 74 -29.23 -0.72 8.77
N ASN A 75 -27.92 -0.72 8.73
CA ASN A 75 -27.13 0.49 8.49
C ASN A 75 -26.80 0.50 7.00
N GLU A 76 -27.20 1.56 6.32
CA GLU A 76 -27.00 1.68 4.88
C GLU A 76 -26.36 3.03 4.57
N ILE A 77 -25.19 2.96 3.96
CA ILE A 77 -24.50 4.10 3.36
C ILE A 77 -24.23 3.74 1.90
N PRO A 78 -23.92 4.70 1.01
CA PRO A 78 -23.71 4.39 -0.40
C PRO A 78 -22.73 3.22 -0.60
N ARG A 79 -23.15 2.22 -1.38
CA ARG A 79 -22.44 0.96 -1.68
C ARG A 79 -22.23 -0.01 -0.50
N ILE A 80 -22.45 0.39 0.75
CA ILE A 80 -22.14 -0.42 1.95
C ILE A 80 -23.38 -0.63 2.81
N THR A 81 -23.65 -1.89 3.15
CA THR A 81 -24.78 -2.29 3.99
C THR A 81 -24.27 -3.15 5.14
N ALA A 82 -24.61 -2.81 6.38
CA ALA A 82 -24.35 -3.63 7.56
C ALA A 82 -25.66 -4.07 8.22
N LYS A 83 -25.85 -5.37 8.40
CA LYS A 83 -27.08 -5.95 8.96
C LYS A 83 -26.81 -7.27 9.69
N GLN A 84 -27.73 -7.65 10.59
CA GLN A 84 -27.70 -8.99 11.18
C GLN A 84 -28.17 -10.06 10.18
N GLU A 85 -27.55 -11.23 10.26
CA GLU A 85 -28.08 -12.48 9.74
C GLU A 85 -27.99 -13.54 10.88
N PRO A 86 -28.61 -14.73 10.75
CA PRO A 86 -28.60 -15.72 11.83
C PRO A 86 -27.18 -16.04 12.32
N GLY A 87 -26.88 -15.68 13.58
CA GLY A 87 -25.57 -15.89 14.20
C GLY A 87 -24.42 -15.03 13.68
N THR A 88 -24.66 -14.03 12.82
CA THR A 88 -23.60 -13.22 12.22
C THR A 88 -23.98 -11.75 12.07
N PHE A 89 -22.98 -10.89 12.05
CA PHE A 89 -23.11 -9.50 11.64
C PHE A 89 -22.39 -9.31 10.30
N LEU A 90 -23.18 -9.13 9.24
CA LEU A 90 -22.71 -9.05 7.86
C LEU A 90 -22.43 -7.59 7.49
N LEU A 91 -21.28 -7.36 6.85
CA LEU A 91 -20.99 -6.15 6.08
C LEU A 91 -20.91 -6.50 4.60
N ARG A 92 -21.76 -5.91 3.79
CA ARG A 92 -21.77 -6.04 2.34
C ARG A 92 -21.27 -4.76 1.70
N ILE A 93 -20.31 -4.86 0.81
CA ILE A 93 -19.78 -3.78 -0.02
C ILE A 93 -20.08 -4.16 -1.47
N THR A 94 -20.79 -3.31 -2.18
CA THR A 94 -21.16 -3.53 -3.58
C THR A 94 -20.38 -2.61 -4.50
N LYS A 95 -20.07 -3.06 -5.71
CA LYS A 95 -19.32 -2.28 -6.71
C LYS A 95 -18.06 -1.64 -6.11
N THR A 96 -17.14 -2.48 -5.63
CA THR A 96 -15.92 -2.04 -4.94
C THR A 96 -15.07 -1.09 -5.78
N GLU A 97 -14.49 -0.10 -5.12
CA GLU A 97 -13.56 0.87 -5.71
C GLU A 97 -12.14 0.66 -5.15
N LEU A 98 -11.10 1.15 -5.83
CA LEU A 98 -9.72 1.05 -5.34
C LEU A 98 -9.54 1.67 -3.94
N SER A 99 -10.31 2.72 -3.65
CA SER A 99 -10.38 3.43 -2.36
C SER A 99 -10.94 2.58 -1.22
N ASP A 100 -11.61 1.46 -1.51
CA ASP A 100 -12.10 0.53 -0.50
C ASP A 100 -10.99 -0.41 0.01
N THR A 101 -9.76 -0.31 -0.52
CA THR A 101 -8.61 -1.06 0.02
C THR A 101 -8.26 -0.59 1.43
N GLY A 102 -8.31 -1.50 2.40
CA GLY A 102 -8.05 -1.15 3.80
C GLY A 102 -8.28 -2.30 4.78
N LEU A 103 -8.13 -1.98 6.05
CA LEU A 103 -8.39 -2.90 7.16
C LEU A 103 -9.82 -2.72 7.67
N TYR A 104 -10.55 -3.81 7.78
CA TYR A 104 -11.91 -3.88 8.25
C TYR A 104 -11.96 -4.68 9.55
N TYR A 105 -12.48 -4.05 10.60
CA TYR A 105 -12.59 -4.61 11.92
C TYR A 105 -14.05 -4.82 12.29
N CYS A 106 -14.37 -6.03 12.75
CA CYS A 106 -15.55 -6.25 13.56
C CYS A 106 -15.16 -6.17 15.04
N ILE A 107 -15.79 -5.25 15.76
CA ILE A 107 -15.48 -4.98 17.16
C ILE A 107 -16.73 -5.23 17.99
N LYS A 108 -16.60 -6.05 19.04
CA LYS A 108 -17.60 -6.18 20.11
C LYS A 108 -17.22 -5.26 21.26
N VAL A 109 -18.17 -4.47 21.72
CA VAL A 109 -18.04 -3.63 22.91
C VAL A 109 -19.04 -4.11 23.95
N ASP A 110 -18.54 -4.52 25.10
CA ASP A 110 -19.32 -4.90 26.27
C ASP A 110 -18.91 -4.03 27.45
N LEU A 111 -19.79 -3.10 27.83
CA LEU A 111 -19.51 -2.03 28.79
C LEU A 111 -18.27 -1.20 28.41
N LEU A 112 -17.10 -1.53 28.99
CA LEU A 112 -15.82 -0.88 28.74
C LEU A 112 -14.82 -1.80 28.03
N ASP A 113 -15.17 -3.08 27.84
CA ASP A 113 -14.31 -4.03 27.17
C ASP A 113 -14.53 -4.01 25.66
N MET A 114 -13.43 -4.01 24.91
CA MET A 114 -13.40 -3.91 23.47
C MET A 114 -12.64 -5.11 22.91
N THR A 115 -13.37 -6.00 22.26
CA THR A 115 -12.83 -7.21 21.65
C THR A 115 -12.90 -7.11 20.14
N PHE A 116 -11.77 -7.33 19.46
CA PHE A 116 -11.74 -7.49 18.01
C PHE A 116 -12.14 -8.92 17.69
N LEU A 117 -13.24 -9.10 16.97
CA LEU A 117 -13.78 -10.43 16.64
C LEU A 117 -13.31 -10.91 15.25
N ASN A 118 -13.15 -9.99 14.31
CA ASN A 118 -12.65 -10.28 12.97
C ASN A 118 -11.78 -9.11 12.48
N GLN A 119 -10.70 -9.44 11.80
CA GLN A 119 -9.80 -8.49 11.14
C GLN A 119 -9.59 -8.96 9.70
N THR A 120 -10.09 -8.19 8.73
CA THR A 120 -9.89 -8.48 7.31
C THR A 120 -9.12 -7.35 6.64
N PHE A 121 -8.01 -7.66 6.00
CA PHE A 121 -7.39 -6.79 5.01
C PHE A 121 -8.03 -7.03 3.65
N LEU A 122 -8.85 -6.07 3.20
CA LEU A 122 -9.47 -6.11 1.88
C LEU A 122 -8.57 -5.38 0.89
N ARG A 123 -8.10 -6.11 -0.13
CA ARG A 123 -7.30 -5.57 -1.23
C ARG A 123 -8.14 -5.53 -2.51
N ILE A 124 -8.40 -4.32 -3.01
CA ILE A 124 -9.09 -4.14 -4.29
C ILE A 124 -8.06 -4.00 -5.41
N LYS A 125 -8.11 -4.92 -6.37
CA LYS A 125 -7.27 -4.88 -7.57
C LYS A 125 -8.00 -4.21 -8.72
N GLY A 126 -7.32 -3.31 -9.41
CA GLY A 126 -7.79 -2.79 -10.69
C GLY A 126 -7.68 -3.83 -11.81
N PRO A 127 -7.96 -3.42 -13.05
CA PRO A 127 -7.60 -4.17 -14.25
C PRO A 127 -6.11 -4.49 -14.27
N GLU A 128 -5.72 -5.50 -15.05
CA GLU A 128 -4.32 -5.83 -15.22
C GLU A 128 -3.57 -4.63 -15.84
N PRO A 129 -2.41 -4.25 -15.29
CA PRO A 129 -1.66 -3.11 -15.79
C PRO A 129 -1.14 -3.36 -17.20
N ASP A 130 -1.10 -2.30 -18.00
CA ASP A 130 -0.58 -2.28 -19.37
C ASP A 130 0.96 -2.25 -19.44
N ILE A 131 1.63 -2.39 -18.30
CA ILE A 131 3.10 -2.35 -18.19
C ILE A 131 3.67 -3.68 -18.68
N THR A 132 4.48 -3.61 -19.73
CA THR A 132 5.17 -4.77 -20.31
C THR A 132 6.54 -5.00 -19.70
N ALA A 133 7.26 -3.91 -19.36
CA ALA A 133 8.57 -4.00 -18.75
C ALA A 133 8.96 -2.71 -18.01
N ILE A 134 9.78 -2.88 -16.97
CA ILE A 134 10.48 -1.79 -16.28
C ILE A 134 11.98 -2.04 -16.45
N VAL A 135 12.65 -1.13 -17.16
CA VAL A 135 14.07 -1.23 -17.46
C VAL A 135 14.81 -0.18 -16.66
N GLN A 136 15.73 -0.62 -15.81
CA GLN A 136 16.65 0.26 -15.09
C GLN A 136 18.03 0.20 -15.72
N VAL A 137 18.63 1.36 -15.98
CA VAL A 137 19.96 1.45 -16.59
C VAL A 137 20.98 1.79 -15.50
N PRO A 138 22.04 0.99 -15.30
CA PRO A 138 23.11 1.33 -14.37
C PRO A 138 23.99 2.46 -14.92
N PRO A 139 24.62 3.26 -14.03
CA PRO A 139 25.64 4.20 -14.46
C PRO A 139 26.83 3.45 -15.09
N SER A 140 27.37 4.01 -16.17
CA SER A 140 28.46 3.41 -16.96
C SER A 140 29.83 3.49 -16.29
N ASP A 141 30.05 4.52 -15.49
CA ASP A 141 31.35 4.87 -14.93
C ASP A 141 31.39 4.68 -13.41
N PRO A 142 32.57 4.37 -12.84
CA PRO A 142 32.75 4.32 -11.40
C PRO A 142 32.43 5.67 -10.77
N VAL A 143 31.61 5.65 -9.72
CA VAL A 143 31.03 6.84 -9.11
C VAL A 143 31.82 7.20 -7.85
N HIS A 144 32.17 8.47 -7.71
CA HIS A 144 32.91 8.98 -6.57
C HIS A 144 32.03 9.91 -5.71
N PRO A 145 32.37 10.09 -4.42
CA PRO A 145 31.72 11.09 -3.59
C PRO A 145 31.88 12.50 -4.20
N GLY A 146 30.75 13.19 -4.37
CA GLY A 146 30.64 14.50 -5.01
C GLY A 146 30.15 14.45 -6.45
N ASP A 147 30.14 13.28 -7.09
CA ASP A 147 29.68 13.13 -8.46
C ASP A 147 28.15 13.31 -8.54
N SER A 148 27.68 13.89 -9.64
CA SER A 148 26.26 13.98 -9.96
C SER A 148 25.91 12.85 -10.90
N VAL A 149 25.11 11.90 -10.42
CA VAL A 149 24.62 10.77 -11.23
C VAL A 149 23.14 10.92 -11.49
N THR A 150 22.68 10.37 -12.61
CA THR A 150 21.26 10.30 -12.94
C THR A 150 20.88 8.84 -13.10
N LEU A 151 20.05 8.34 -12.19
CA LEU A 151 19.48 7.01 -12.30
C LEU A 151 18.27 7.06 -13.23
N GLN A 152 18.26 6.21 -14.24
CA GLN A 152 17.22 6.19 -15.26
C GLN A 152 16.34 4.94 -15.12
N CYS A 153 15.02 5.15 -15.11
CA CYS A 153 14.01 4.11 -15.17
C CYS A 153 13.15 4.32 -16.41
N SER A 154 13.08 3.32 -17.29
CA SER A 154 12.21 3.31 -18.47
C SER A 154 11.05 2.36 -18.26
N VAL A 155 9.83 2.89 -18.31
CA VAL A 155 8.59 2.12 -18.23
C VAL A 155 8.06 1.91 -19.65
N LEU A 156 7.86 0.66 -20.04
CA LEU A 156 7.29 0.28 -21.33
C LEU A 156 5.85 -0.17 -21.10
N SER A 157 4.92 0.41 -21.85
CA SER A 157 3.50 0.05 -21.79
C SER A 157 2.89 -0.10 -23.18
N ASP A 158 1.81 -0.87 -23.24
CA ASP A 158 1.01 -1.08 -24.45
C ASP A 158 -0.17 -0.10 -24.44
N SER A 159 -0.07 1.00 -25.20
CA SER A 159 -1.03 2.11 -25.17
C SER A 159 -2.43 1.69 -25.63
N GLU A 160 -2.54 0.64 -26.45
CA GLU A 160 -3.83 0.08 -26.88
C GLU A 160 -4.54 -0.71 -25.77
N LYS A 161 -3.80 -1.17 -24.75
CA LYS A 161 -4.32 -1.92 -23.61
C LYS A 161 -4.47 -1.08 -22.35
N LYS A 162 -4.50 0.25 -22.45
CA LYS A 162 -4.69 1.13 -21.30
C LYS A 162 -6.07 0.91 -20.66
N MET A 163 -6.12 0.02 -19.68
CA MET A 163 -7.35 -0.36 -18.97
C MET A 163 -7.50 0.36 -17.63
N CYS A 164 -6.42 0.90 -17.07
CA CYS A 164 -6.43 1.53 -15.76
C CYS A 164 -6.76 3.03 -15.87
N PRO A 165 -7.74 3.53 -15.08
CA PRO A 165 -8.08 4.94 -15.08
C PRO A 165 -6.98 5.75 -14.39
N GLY A 166 -6.34 6.66 -15.12
CA GLY A 166 -5.27 7.53 -14.64
C GLY A 166 -3.88 7.15 -15.16
N ASP A 167 -2.90 8.00 -14.85
CA ASP A 167 -1.50 7.78 -15.20
C ASP A 167 -0.76 7.07 -14.06
N HIS A 168 0.27 6.29 -14.42
CA HIS A 168 1.11 5.62 -13.45
C HIS A 168 2.02 6.61 -12.71
N SER A 169 2.33 6.32 -11.46
CA SER A 169 3.31 7.07 -10.66
C SER A 169 4.57 6.23 -10.46
N VAL A 170 5.73 6.87 -10.45
CA VAL A 170 7.02 6.20 -10.29
C VAL A 170 7.69 6.63 -9.00
N TYR A 171 8.21 5.66 -8.27
CA TYR A 171 8.84 5.82 -6.96
C TYR A 171 10.24 5.21 -7.02
N TRP A 172 11.20 5.87 -6.39
CA TRP A 172 12.53 5.30 -6.19
C TRP A 172 12.71 4.88 -4.75
N PHE A 173 13.14 3.65 -4.60
CA PHE A 173 13.49 3.05 -3.32
C PHE A 173 14.98 2.78 -3.28
N ARG A 174 15.58 2.92 -2.11
CA ARG A 174 16.97 2.51 -1.86
C ARG A 174 17.00 1.45 -0.79
N ALA A 175 17.53 0.30 -1.14
CA ALA A 175 17.92 -0.74 -0.21
C ALA A 175 19.37 -0.51 0.25
N GLY A 176 19.60 -0.49 1.57
CA GLY A 176 20.93 -0.48 2.16
C GLY A 176 21.65 -1.81 1.97
N SER A 177 22.84 -1.94 2.56
CA SER A 177 23.69 -3.14 2.45
C SER A 177 23.06 -4.42 3.03
N ASP A 178 22.09 -4.27 3.93
CA ASP A 178 21.35 -5.36 4.57
C ASP A 178 20.04 -5.70 3.86
N GLU A 179 19.68 -4.98 2.79
CA GLU A 179 18.51 -5.11 1.90
C GLU A 179 17.11 -5.17 2.55
N SER A 180 17.03 -5.20 3.87
CA SER A 180 15.84 -5.60 4.62
C SER A 180 14.77 -4.49 4.73
N HIS A 181 15.15 -3.23 4.51
CA HIS A 181 14.25 -2.07 4.65
C HIS A 181 14.50 -1.02 3.55
N PRO A 182 13.98 -1.20 2.33
CA PRO A 182 14.09 -0.20 1.29
C PRO A 182 13.37 1.10 1.69
N SER A 183 14.07 2.23 1.58
CA SER A 183 13.56 3.56 1.91
C SER A 183 13.06 4.28 0.66
N LEU A 184 11.90 4.93 0.72
CA LEU A 184 11.42 5.81 -0.35
C LEU A 184 12.29 7.07 -0.39
N ILE A 185 12.94 7.33 -1.52
CA ILE A 185 13.90 8.43 -1.67
C ILE A 185 13.48 9.50 -2.68
N TYR A 186 12.61 9.17 -3.63
CA TYR A 186 12.14 10.11 -4.64
C TYR A 186 10.81 9.67 -5.25
N THR A 187 9.96 10.62 -5.62
CA THR A 187 8.63 10.38 -6.19
C THR A 187 8.42 11.20 -7.45
N HIS A 188 7.93 10.55 -8.50
CA HIS A 188 7.55 11.17 -9.76
C HIS A 188 6.06 10.93 -10.00
N ARG A 189 5.25 11.99 -9.89
CA ARG A 189 3.79 11.88 -9.74
C ARG A 189 3.01 12.02 -11.06
N ASN A 190 3.64 12.40 -12.17
CA ASN A 190 2.93 12.63 -13.42
C ASN A 190 3.69 12.06 -14.63
N SER A 191 3.01 11.29 -15.47
CA SER A 191 3.63 10.57 -16.59
C SER A 191 3.68 11.38 -17.89
N SER A 192 2.74 12.32 -18.07
CA SER A 192 2.44 12.95 -19.37
C SER A 192 3.65 13.61 -20.04
N ASP A 193 4.56 14.17 -19.25
CA ASP A 193 5.67 14.97 -19.76
C ASP A 193 6.92 14.12 -20.05
N HIS A 194 6.89 12.85 -19.66
CA HIS A 194 8.04 11.93 -19.69
C HIS A 194 7.87 10.77 -20.67
N CYS A 195 6.72 10.71 -21.35
CA CYS A 195 6.36 9.62 -22.24
C CYS A 195 6.43 10.05 -23.71
N GLU A 196 7.23 9.35 -24.50
CA GLU A 196 7.22 9.47 -25.96
C GLU A 196 6.40 8.32 -26.55
N GLU A 197 5.48 8.66 -27.44
CA GLU A 197 4.71 7.68 -28.21
C GLU A 197 5.52 7.28 -29.45
N ASN A 198 5.91 6.00 -29.52
CA ASN A 198 6.73 5.53 -30.63
C ASN A 198 5.86 5.22 -31.84
N ARG A 199 5.78 6.16 -32.79
CA ARG A 199 4.93 6.05 -33.99
C ARG A 199 5.35 4.94 -34.96
N GLU A 200 6.57 4.43 -34.86
CA GLU A 200 7.13 3.39 -35.74
C GLU A 200 6.75 1.97 -35.29
N ALA A 201 6.54 1.78 -33.99
CA ALA A 201 6.21 0.50 -33.37
C ALA A 201 4.79 0.55 -32.80
N HIS A 202 3.82 0.89 -33.66
CA HIS A 202 2.38 1.02 -33.38
C HIS A 202 1.97 0.27 -32.10
N SER A 203 1.63 1.02 -31.05
CA SER A 203 1.16 0.61 -29.71
C SER A 203 2.17 0.60 -28.54
N LEU A 204 3.49 0.66 -28.76
CA LEU A 204 4.44 0.69 -27.63
C LEU A 204 4.74 2.13 -27.16
N GLN A 205 4.37 2.46 -25.93
CA GLN A 205 4.71 3.72 -25.28
C GLN A 205 5.91 3.54 -24.34
N LYS A 206 6.88 4.46 -24.40
CA LYS A 206 8.05 4.46 -23.53
C LYS A 206 8.11 5.74 -22.71
N CYS A 207 8.12 5.59 -21.38
CA CYS A 207 8.23 6.70 -20.44
C CYS A 207 9.58 6.63 -19.71
N VAL A 208 10.32 7.73 -19.66
CA VAL A 208 11.66 7.78 -19.05
C VAL A 208 11.66 8.70 -17.83
N TYR A 209 11.91 8.09 -16.68
CA TYR A 209 11.96 8.78 -15.38
C TYR A 209 13.39 8.84 -14.88
N ASN A 210 13.89 10.06 -14.76
CA ASN A 210 15.25 10.35 -14.32
C ASN A 210 15.24 10.83 -12.87
N PHE A 211 16.10 10.23 -12.05
CA PHE A 211 16.36 10.65 -10.68
C PHE A 211 17.80 11.18 -10.57
N PRO A 212 18.00 12.51 -10.64
CA PRO A 212 19.31 13.12 -10.44
C PRO A 212 19.67 13.13 -8.96
N LYS A 213 20.91 12.74 -8.63
CA LYS A 213 21.42 12.71 -7.26
C LYS A 213 22.91 13.04 -7.22
N THR A 214 23.29 13.93 -6.31
CA THR A 214 24.69 14.11 -5.91
C THR A 214 25.05 13.03 -4.89
N VAL A 215 26.12 12.30 -5.16
CA VAL A 215 26.47 11.06 -4.47
C VAL A 215 27.39 11.35 -3.28
N SER A 216 27.10 10.74 -2.14
CA SER A 216 27.95 10.75 -0.94
C SER A 216 28.43 9.34 -0.60
N SER A 217 29.45 9.19 0.23
CA SER A 217 29.99 7.86 0.60
C SER A 217 28.95 6.93 1.24
N SER A 218 27.91 7.48 1.86
CA SER A 218 26.82 6.71 2.47
C SER A 218 25.72 6.33 1.49
N ASP A 219 25.84 6.63 0.19
CA ASP A 219 24.81 6.37 -0.82
C ASP A 219 24.94 5.02 -1.53
N SER A 220 25.94 4.22 -1.19
CA SER A 220 26.09 2.90 -1.82
C SER A 220 24.93 1.98 -1.45
N GLY A 221 24.45 1.21 -2.43
CA GLY A 221 23.31 0.31 -2.25
C GLY A 221 22.58 0.03 -3.56
N THR A 222 21.46 -0.67 -3.47
CA THR A 222 20.62 -1.01 -4.63
C THR A 222 19.42 -0.09 -4.71
N TYR A 223 19.27 0.58 -5.86
CA TYR A 223 18.21 1.52 -6.15
C TYR A 223 17.14 0.84 -6.99
N TYR A 224 15.91 0.78 -6.51
CA TYR A 224 14.78 0.18 -7.20
C TYR A 224 13.82 1.26 -7.70
N CYS A 225 13.46 1.16 -8.97
CA CYS A 225 12.32 1.88 -9.51
C CYS A 225 11.06 1.06 -9.25
N ALA A 226 9.99 1.69 -8.77
CA ALA A 226 8.72 1.03 -8.50
C ALA A 226 7.59 1.85 -9.14
N VAL A 227 6.76 1.19 -9.95
CA VAL A 227 5.67 1.83 -10.68
C VAL A 227 4.35 1.46 -10.01
N ALA A 228 3.59 2.45 -9.55
CA ALA A 228 2.27 2.27 -9.00
C ALA A 228 1.21 2.55 -10.06
N THR A 229 0.37 1.55 -10.32
CA THR A 229 -0.76 1.65 -11.26
C THR A 229 -1.81 0.58 -10.89
N CYS A 230 -3.09 0.83 -11.19
CA CYS A 230 -4.17 -0.16 -11.01
C CYS A 230 -4.32 -0.74 -9.58
N GLY A 231 -3.86 -0.04 -8.53
CA GLY A 231 -3.84 -0.56 -7.16
C GLY A 231 -2.72 -1.59 -6.89
N GLU A 232 -1.72 -1.65 -7.76
CA GLU A 232 -0.54 -2.50 -7.65
C GLU A 232 0.75 -1.68 -7.73
N ILE A 233 1.83 -2.25 -7.20
CA ILE A 233 3.19 -1.70 -7.27
C ILE A 233 4.07 -2.75 -7.92
N ILE A 234 4.72 -2.38 -9.03
CA ILE A 234 5.61 -3.25 -9.79
C ILE A 234 7.03 -2.73 -9.65
N PHE A 235 7.94 -3.55 -9.13
CA PHE A 235 9.36 -3.19 -8.99
C PHE A 235 10.13 -3.54 -10.26
N GLY A 236 11.05 -2.66 -10.63
CA GLY A 236 12.13 -2.97 -11.57
C GLY A 236 13.21 -3.84 -10.92
N ASN A 237 14.16 -4.28 -11.73
CA ASN A 237 15.21 -5.21 -11.31
C ASN A 237 16.27 -4.61 -10.37
N GLY A 238 16.24 -3.30 -10.13
CA GLY A 238 17.24 -2.62 -9.31
C GLY A 238 18.50 -2.24 -10.09
N THR A 239 19.15 -1.18 -9.60
CA THR A 239 20.45 -0.69 -10.08
C THR A 239 21.37 -0.57 -8.89
N LYS A 240 22.47 -1.32 -8.89
CA LYS A 240 23.48 -1.21 -7.84
C LYS A 240 24.35 0.02 -8.09
N LEU A 241 24.55 0.84 -7.06
CA LEU A 241 25.45 1.97 -7.06
C LEU A 241 26.64 1.67 -6.14
N ASP A 242 27.78 1.36 -6.73
CA ASP A 242 29.05 1.17 -6.03
C ASP A 242 29.84 2.49 -6.08
N ILE A 243 30.24 2.96 -4.89
CA ILE A 243 30.90 4.26 -4.74
C ILE A 243 32.35 4.01 -4.34
N GLU A 244 33.28 4.41 -5.19
CA GLU A 244 34.70 4.29 -4.90
C GLU A 244 35.13 5.38 -3.92
N GLY A 245 35.64 4.98 -2.75
CA GLY A 245 36.15 5.91 -1.76
C GLY A 245 37.42 6.60 -2.28
N LYS A 246 37.49 7.94 -2.17
CA LYS A 246 38.78 8.63 -2.23
C LYS A 246 39.59 8.20 -1.00
N CYS A 247 40.57 7.31 -1.20
CA CYS A 247 41.55 7.01 -0.16
C CYS A 247 42.39 8.28 0.08
N GLY A 248 42.00 9.07 1.07
CA GLY A 248 42.81 10.20 1.53
C GLY A 248 44.04 9.64 2.25
N THR A 249 45.19 9.68 1.60
CA THR A 249 46.48 9.45 2.26
C THR A 249 46.69 10.58 3.26
N PHE A 250 46.35 10.36 4.53
CA PHE A 250 46.77 11.24 5.61
C PHE A 250 48.27 11.03 5.81
N LEU A 251 49.09 11.83 5.12
CA LEU A 251 50.50 11.96 5.45
C LEU A 251 50.59 12.67 6.80
N TYR A 252 50.74 11.89 7.88
CA TYR A 252 51.21 12.40 9.15
C TYR A 252 52.66 12.87 8.96
N ASN A 253 52.87 14.17 8.81
CA ASN A 253 54.21 14.74 8.99
C ASN A 253 54.52 14.70 10.48
N SER A 254 55.49 13.85 10.84
CA SER A 254 56.11 13.78 12.17
C SER A 254 57.19 14.84 12.33
#